data_AF-A0A537SQW6-F1
#
_entry.id   AF-A0A537SQW6-F1
#
_cell.length_a   1.000
_cell.length_b   1.000
_cell.length_c   1.000
_cell.angle_alpha   90.00
_cell.angle_beta   90.00
_cell.angle_gamma   90.00
#
_symmetry.space_group_name_H-M   'P 1'
#
loop_
_entity.id
_entity.type
_entity.pdbx_description
1 polymer ?
#
loop_
_entity_poly.entity_id
_entity_poly.type
_entity_poly.pdbx_seq_one_letter_code
_entity_poly.pdbx_strand_id
1 'polypeptide(L)'
;MFVARGILLALAGLALAGCMQSGPAFDANFTPRDRQQLTNPPYQQAWIAPAYRRQIVDFARKEAPGSIVVDTDARYVYYVLPQGKAVRYGAIVGEKGQAWSGVATVGYKQEWPGWTPTENEKRRL
;
A
#
# COMPACT_ATOMS: atom_id res chain seq x y z
N MET A 1 -55.00 -8.08 4.17
CA MET A 1 -53.88 -9.05 4.08
C MET A 1 -52.62 -8.28 3.66
N PHE A 2 -52.06 -7.52 4.60
CA PHE A 2 -51.03 -6.47 4.38
C PHE A 2 -49.59 -7.01 4.26
N VAL A 3 -49.43 -8.34 4.28
CA VAL A 3 -48.13 -9.02 4.37
C VAL A 3 -47.41 -9.09 3.01
N ALA A 4 -48.15 -9.18 1.91
CA ALA A 4 -47.57 -9.40 0.57
C ALA A 4 -46.84 -8.17 -0.01
N ARG A 5 -47.17 -6.96 0.45
CA ARG A 5 -46.55 -5.71 -0.01
C ARG A 5 -45.23 -5.37 0.73
N GLY A 6 -45.04 -5.91 1.94
CA GLY A 6 -43.81 -5.72 2.71
C GLY A 6 -42.63 -6.59 2.22
N ILE A 7 -42.93 -7.72 1.58
CA ILE A 7 -41.91 -8.68 1.12
C ILE A 7 -41.19 -8.19 -0.15
N LEU A 8 -41.89 -7.44 -1.02
CA LEU A 8 -41.29 -6.85 -2.23
C LEU A 8 -40.30 -5.71 -1.94
N LEU A 9 -40.49 -4.98 -0.83
CA LEU A 9 -39.54 -3.94 -0.39
C LEU A 9 -38.29 -4.52 0.27
N ALA A 10 -38.38 -5.69 0.90
CA ALA A 10 -37.23 -6.36 1.52
C ALA A 10 -36.27 -6.97 0.48
N LEU A 11 -36.77 -7.45 -0.66
CA LEU A 11 -35.95 -8.02 -1.73
C LEU A 11 -35.20 -6.95 -2.55
N ALA A 12 -35.70 -5.70 -2.58
CA ALA A 12 -35.00 -4.59 -3.24
C ALA A 12 -33.79 -4.08 -2.41
N GLY A 13 -33.77 -4.28 -1.10
CA GLY A 13 -32.70 -3.81 -0.22
C GLY A 13 -31.40 -4.64 -0.30
N LEU A 14 -31.49 -5.93 -0.64
CA LEU A 14 -30.33 -6.84 -0.70
C LEU A 14 -29.51 -6.74 -1.99
N ALA A 15 -30.00 -6.05 -3.02
CA ALA A 15 -29.28 -5.89 -4.29
C ALA A 15 -28.22 -4.76 -4.27
N LEU A 16 -28.20 -3.92 -3.23
CA LEU A 16 -27.26 -2.79 -3.09
C LEU A 16 -26.04 -3.11 -2.21
N ALA A 17 -25.92 -4.33 -1.68
CA ALA A 17 -24.67 -4.82 -1.08
C ALA A 17 -23.66 -5.19 -2.18
N GLY A 18 -23.35 -4.22 -3.05
CA GLY A 18 -22.24 -4.31 -3.97
C GLY A 18 -20.97 -4.46 -3.16
N CYS A 19 -20.37 -5.64 -3.23
CA CYS A 19 -19.03 -5.96 -2.80
C CYS A 19 -18.06 -4.81 -3.13
N MET A 20 -17.76 -3.95 -2.16
CA MET A 20 -16.59 -3.07 -2.18
C MET A 20 -15.35 -3.92 -1.97
N GLN A 21 -15.05 -4.81 -2.91
CA GLN A 21 -13.81 -5.57 -2.90
C GLN A 21 -12.70 -4.58 -3.28
N SER A 22 -12.01 -4.06 -2.27
CA SER A 22 -10.65 -3.55 -2.37
C SER A 22 -9.74 -4.68 -2.87
N GLY A 23 -9.75 -4.91 -4.19
CA GLY A 23 -8.94 -5.92 -4.83
C GLY A 23 -7.46 -5.55 -4.83
N PRO A 24 -6.56 -6.53 -5.00
CA PRO A 24 -5.16 -6.22 -5.27
C PRO A 24 -5.07 -5.33 -6.50
N ALA A 25 -4.49 -4.15 -6.32
CA ALA A 25 -4.26 -3.23 -7.42
C ALA A 25 -2.98 -3.69 -8.12
N PHE A 26 -3.13 -4.38 -9.26
CA PHE A 26 -1.99 -4.87 -10.04
C PHE A 26 -1.58 -3.91 -11.16
N ASP A 27 -2.45 -2.98 -11.56
CA ASP A 27 -2.11 -1.97 -12.56
C ASP A 27 -1.23 -0.90 -11.92
N ALA A 28 0.08 -1.11 -12.04
CA ALA A 28 1.06 -0.04 -12.03
C ALA A 28 1.40 0.25 -13.49
N ASN A 29 1.39 1.52 -13.88
CA ASN A 29 1.71 1.98 -15.23
C ASN A 29 3.22 1.86 -15.49
N PHE A 30 3.75 0.64 -15.53
CA PHE A 30 5.15 0.36 -15.79
C PHE A 30 5.50 0.60 -17.26
N THR A 31 6.56 1.36 -17.50
CA THR A 31 7.15 1.52 -18.84
C THR A 31 7.71 0.19 -19.33
N PRO A 32 7.92 0.00 -20.65
CA PRO A 32 8.59 -1.19 -21.18
C PRO A 32 9.97 -1.43 -20.54
N ARG A 33 10.70 -0.35 -20.24
CA ARG A 33 11.98 -0.38 -19.52
C ARG A 33 11.82 -0.90 -18.09
N ASP A 34 10.85 -0.40 -17.35
CA ASP A 34 10.59 -0.83 -15.96
C ASP A 34 10.31 -2.33 -15.91
N ARG A 35 9.51 -2.83 -16.86
CA ARG A 35 9.21 -4.26 -16.97
C ARG A 35 10.47 -5.08 -17.25
N GLN A 36 11.32 -4.61 -18.16
CA GLN A 36 12.58 -5.28 -18.47
C GLN A 36 13.51 -5.36 -17.25
N GLN A 37 13.55 -4.32 -16.43
CA GLN A 37 14.34 -4.29 -15.21
C GLN A 37 13.75 -5.18 -14.10
N LEU A 38 12.42 -5.19 -13.96
CA LEU A 38 11.73 -6.10 -13.03
C LEU A 38 11.88 -7.59 -13.43
N THR A 39 12.10 -7.88 -14.72
CA THR A 39 12.42 -9.23 -15.21
C THR A 39 13.87 -9.66 -14.97
N ASN A 40 14.77 -8.76 -14.54
CA ASN A 40 16.16 -9.12 -14.23
C ASN A 40 16.24 -9.71 -12.79
N PRO A 41 16.66 -10.98 -12.59
CA PRO A 41 16.61 -11.65 -11.27
C PRO A 41 17.60 -11.01 -10.28
N PRO A 42 17.19 -10.73 -9.02
CA PRO A 42 16.66 -11.74 -8.08
C PRO A 42 15.19 -11.57 -7.64
N TYR A 43 14.45 -10.58 -8.17
CA TYR A 43 13.14 -10.20 -7.63
C TYR A 43 11.95 -11.07 -8.09
N GLN A 44 12.12 -11.93 -9.10
CA GLN A 44 11.03 -12.68 -9.74
C GLN A 44 10.33 -13.72 -8.84
N GLN A 45 10.89 -14.08 -7.68
CA GLN A 45 10.37 -15.16 -6.83
C GLN A 45 10.15 -14.76 -5.36
N ALA A 46 10.01 -13.47 -5.05
CA ALA A 46 9.64 -13.07 -3.70
C ALA A 46 8.18 -13.44 -3.41
N TRP A 47 7.95 -14.50 -2.61
CA TRP A 47 6.63 -14.80 -2.09
C TRP A 47 6.23 -13.75 -1.06
N ILE A 48 5.34 -12.83 -1.44
CA ILE A 48 4.76 -11.84 -0.55
C ILE A 48 3.43 -12.37 -0.03
N ALA A 49 3.29 -12.50 1.29
CA ALA A 49 2.05 -12.91 1.90
C ALA A 49 0.90 -11.96 1.50
N PRO A 50 -0.32 -12.46 1.21
CA PRO A 50 -1.42 -11.66 0.67
C PRO A 50 -1.70 -10.35 1.43
N ALA A 51 -1.56 -10.35 2.74
CA ALA A 51 -1.77 -9.16 3.58
C ALA A 51 -0.86 -7.97 3.23
N TYR A 52 0.37 -8.25 2.77
CA TYR A 52 1.42 -7.26 2.47
C TYR A 52 1.49 -6.87 0.99
N ARG A 53 0.66 -7.48 0.13
CA ARG A 53 0.60 -7.12 -1.29
C ARG A 53 -0.06 -5.75 -1.47
N ARG A 54 0.30 -5.09 -2.58
CA ARG A 54 -0.30 -3.82 -3.00
C ARG A 54 -1.82 -3.94 -3.12
N GLN A 55 -2.53 -3.03 -2.48
CA GLN A 55 -3.99 -3.00 -2.48
C GLN A 55 -4.50 -1.57 -2.24
N ILE A 56 -5.64 -1.23 -2.83
CA ILE A 56 -6.34 0.03 -2.52
C ILE A 56 -7.24 -0.25 -1.32
N VAL A 57 -7.08 0.50 -0.22
CA VAL A 57 -7.85 0.32 1.01
C VAL A 57 -8.63 1.58 1.36
N ASP A 58 -9.64 1.43 2.22
CA ASP A 58 -10.20 2.56 2.95
C ASP A 58 -9.13 3.18 3.86
N PHE A 59 -9.10 4.50 3.89
CA PHE A 59 -8.13 5.29 4.63
C PHE A 59 -8.85 6.40 5.40
N ALA A 60 -9.01 6.20 6.71
CA ALA A 60 -9.80 7.06 7.59
C ALA A 60 -8.98 8.21 8.23
N ARG A 61 -7.67 8.26 8.00
CA ARG A 61 -6.82 9.31 8.58
C ARG A 61 -6.92 10.61 7.75
N LYS A 62 -6.35 11.69 8.28
CA LYS A 62 -6.59 13.07 7.84
C LYS A 62 -5.51 13.64 6.91
N GLU A 63 -4.48 12.87 6.60
CA GLU A 63 -3.41 13.30 5.71
C GLU A 63 -3.97 13.57 4.30
N ALA A 64 -3.40 14.57 3.62
CA ALA A 64 -3.91 15.02 2.33
C ALA A 64 -3.60 14.00 1.21
N PRO A 65 -4.44 13.92 0.16
CA PRO A 65 -4.11 13.17 -1.04
C PRO A 65 -2.73 13.55 -1.59
N GLY A 66 -1.93 12.55 -1.96
CA GLY A 66 -0.54 12.72 -2.38
C GLY A 66 0.49 12.58 -1.25
N SER A 67 0.07 12.54 0.02
CA SER A 67 0.96 12.24 1.14
C SER A 67 1.34 10.76 1.20
N ILE A 68 2.48 10.48 1.84
CA ILE A 68 2.91 9.13 2.20
C ILE A 68 2.86 9.01 3.72
N VAL A 69 2.16 7.98 4.21
CA VAL A 69 2.06 7.68 5.64
C VAL A 69 2.76 6.35 5.89
N VAL A 70 3.73 6.35 6.80
CA VAL A 70 4.45 5.15 7.21
C VAL A 70 3.96 4.76 8.60
N ASP A 71 3.38 3.57 8.71
CA ASP A 71 2.96 3.00 9.98
C ASP A 71 3.90 1.83 10.32
N THR A 72 4.88 2.10 11.19
CA THR A 72 5.90 1.13 11.58
C THR A 72 5.34 0.01 12.45
N ASP A 73 4.29 0.28 13.22
CA ASP A 73 3.67 -0.71 14.11
C ASP A 73 2.88 -1.73 13.28
N ALA A 74 2.09 -1.25 12.31
CA ALA A 74 1.34 -2.09 11.40
C ALA A 74 2.19 -2.65 10.24
N ARG A 75 3.42 -2.14 10.06
CA ARG A 75 4.35 -2.50 8.97
C ARG A 75 3.78 -2.23 7.58
N TYR A 76 3.13 -1.08 7.43
CA TYR A 76 2.52 -0.65 6.17
C TYR A 76 2.99 0.75 5.77
N VAL A 77 3.06 0.97 4.47
CA VAL A 77 3.20 2.28 3.84
C VAL A 77 1.93 2.57 3.04
N TYR A 78 1.37 3.76 3.21
CA TYR A 78 0.18 4.21 2.54
C TYR A 78 0.52 5.40 1.64
N TYR A 79 0.13 5.33 0.37
CA TYR A 79 0.06 6.49 -0.50
C TYR A 79 -1.38 6.98 -0.54
N VAL A 80 -1.63 8.17 0.01
CA VAL A 80 -2.99 8.69 0.22
C VAL A 80 -3.60 9.11 -1.12
N LEU A 81 -4.80 8.59 -1.39
CA LEU A 81 -5.60 8.92 -2.57
C LEU A 81 -6.78 9.83 -2.16
N PRO A 82 -7.45 10.49 -3.11
CA PRO A 82 -8.72 11.15 -2.86
C PRO A 82 -9.80 10.17 -2.35
N GLN A 83 -10.92 10.72 -1.87
CA GLN A 83 -12.14 9.96 -1.52
C GLN A 83 -11.94 8.97 -0.35
N GLY A 84 -11.03 9.27 0.59
CA GLY A 84 -10.80 8.43 1.76
C GLY A 84 -10.19 7.07 1.42
N LYS A 85 -9.36 7.00 0.37
CA LYS A 85 -8.66 5.79 -0.06
C LYS A 85 -7.15 5.95 0.07
N ALA A 86 -6.43 4.83 0.09
CA ALA A 86 -4.97 4.82 -0.04
C ALA A 86 -4.48 3.56 -0.76
N VAL A 87 -3.34 3.65 -1.44
CA VAL A 87 -2.60 2.47 -1.88
C VAL A 87 -1.74 2.00 -0.71
N ARG A 88 -1.97 0.78 -0.21
CA ARG A 88 -1.20 0.17 0.87
C ARG A 88 -0.14 -0.78 0.33
N TYR A 89 1.07 -0.68 0.88
CA TYR A 89 2.20 -1.57 0.65
C TYR A 89 2.68 -2.16 1.98
N GLY A 90 3.06 -3.43 2.01
CA GLY A 90 3.82 -3.97 3.13
C GLY A 90 5.23 -3.38 3.19
N ALA A 91 5.73 -3.12 4.39
CA ALA A 91 7.07 -2.60 4.62
C ALA A 91 7.80 -3.40 5.69
N ILE A 92 9.12 -3.47 5.59
CA ILE A 92 9.98 -4.02 6.63
C ILE A 92 10.57 -2.87 7.42
N VAL A 93 10.58 -3.00 8.75
CA VAL A 93 11.13 -2.02 9.67
C VAL A 93 12.50 -2.52 10.13
N GLY A 94 13.49 -1.63 10.10
CA GLY A 94 14.87 -1.92 10.51
C GLY A 94 15.05 -2.06 12.02
N GLU A 95 16.32 -2.04 12.46
CA GLU A 95 16.67 -2.14 13.88
C GLU A 95 16.12 -0.94 14.69
N LYS A 96 15.65 -1.20 15.92
CA LYS A 96 15.05 -0.16 16.79
C LYS A 96 15.97 1.05 17.02
N GLY A 97 17.29 0.86 17.04
CA GLY A 97 18.27 1.93 17.22
C GLY A 97 18.40 2.90 16.04
N GLN A 98 17.75 2.60 14.91
CA GLN A 98 17.71 3.44 13.70
C GLN A 98 16.29 3.98 13.44
N ALA A 99 15.37 3.81 14.39
CA ALA A 99 14.01 4.28 14.24
C ALA A 99 13.95 5.82 14.28
N TRP A 100 13.21 6.39 13.35
CA TRP A 100 12.90 7.81 13.30
C TRP A 100 11.39 7.99 13.13
N SER A 101 10.86 9.09 13.66
CA SER A 101 9.48 9.51 13.47
C SER A 101 9.40 11.02 13.26
N GLY A 102 8.47 11.46 12.42
CA GLY A 102 8.27 12.87 12.12
C GLY A 102 7.65 13.08 10.75
N VAL A 103 7.66 14.33 10.30
CA VAL A 103 7.19 14.75 8.98
C VAL A 103 8.40 15.13 8.14
N ALA A 104 8.48 14.62 6.92
CA ALA A 104 9.54 14.91 5.98
C ALA A 104 9.00 14.99 4.55
N THR A 105 9.76 15.68 3.69
CA THR A 105 9.49 15.76 2.25
C THR A 105 10.45 14.86 1.50
N VAL A 106 9.96 14.12 0.51
CA VAL A 106 10.83 13.35 -0.41
C VAL A 106 11.65 14.33 -1.24
N GLY A 107 12.91 14.53 -0.87
CA GLY A 107 13.79 15.50 -1.52
C GLY A 107 14.41 15.02 -2.84
N TYR A 108 14.57 13.70 -3.01
CA TYR A 108 15.22 13.13 -4.18
C TYR A 108 14.68 11.72 -4.48
N LYS A 109 14.62 11.37 -5.77
CA LYS A 109 14.26 10.04 -6.27
C LYS A 109 15.23 9.66 -7.39
N GLN A 110 15.79 8.47 -7.30
CA GLN A 110 16.67 7.92 -8.32
C GLN A 110 16.32 6.46 -8.57
N GLU A 111 16.41 6.06 -9.83
CA GLU A 111 16.29 4.68 -10.26
C GLU A 111 17.65 3.98 -10.08
N TRP A 112 17.66 2.80 -9.44
CA TRP A 112 18.87 2.02 -9.15
C TRP A 112 20.03 2.84 -8.55
N PRO A 113 19.83 3.51 -7.39
CA PRO A 113 20.89 4.29 -6.77
C PRO A 113 22.01 3.39 -6.25
N GLY A 114 23.23 3.93 -6.21
CA GLY A 114 24.32 3.30 -5.44
C GLY A 114 23.98 3.28 -3.95
N TRP A 115 24.46 2.26 -3.23
CA TRP A 115 24.28 2.14 -1.78
C TRP A 115 25.64 2.15 -1.08
N THR A 116 25.80 3.08 -0.15
CA THR A 116 26.98 3.18 0.72
C THR A 116 26.51 3.09 2.16
N PRO A 117 26.89 2.05 2.92
CA PRO A 117 26.51 1.93 4.33
C PRO A 117 27.09 3.06 5.18
N THR A 118 26.44 3.32 6.31
CA THR A 118 26.91 4.29 7.30
C THR A 118 28.20 3.82 7.99
N GLU A 119 28.96 4.73 8.58
CA GLU A 119 30.19 4.39 9.31
C GLU A 119 29.93 3.44 10.49
N ASN A 120 28.77 3.56 11.14
CA ASN A 120 28.36 2.63 12.20
C ASN A 120 28.14 1.20 11.68
N GLU A 121 27.57 1.05 10.50
CA GLU A 121 27.34 -0.26 9.88
C GLU A 121 28.64 -0.89 9.40
N LYS A 122 29.53 -0.11 8.77
CA LYS A 122 30.87 -0.58 8.35
C LYS A 122 31.70 -1.11 9.51
N ARG A 123 31.62 -0.48 10.69
CA ARG A 123 32.33 -0.92 11.89
C ARG A 123 31.81 -2.24 12.49
N ARG A 124 30.59 -2.67 12.15
CA ARG A 124 29.94 -3.89 12.67
C ARG A 124 30.17 -5.12 11.78
N LEU A 125 30.74 -4.94 10.60
CA LEU A 125 31.12 -6.01 9.66
C LEU A 125 32.52 -6.51 9.98
#